data_AF-A0A4D4LAV8-F1
#
_entry.id   AF-A0A4D4LAV8-F1
#
_cell.length_a   1.000
_cell.length_b   1.000
_cell.length_c   1.000
_cell.angle_alpha   90.00
_cell.angle_beta   90.00
_cell.angle_gamma   90.00
#
_symmetry.space_group_name_H-M   'P 1'
#
loop_
_entity.id
_entity.type
_entity.pdbx_description
1 polymer ?
#
loop_
_entity_poly.entity_id
_entity_poly.type
_entity_poly.pdbx_seq_one_letter_code
_entity_poly.pdbx_strand_id
1 'polypeptide(L)'
;MRDYLGPRPDGSWGDDRPTIPFETQPTIAVLATAQDRRTDWLRAGQALEHVLLLATSHAVRASLLHQALEWSDLRWSLSDAHPAPGHVQMLIRLGYGPVGPAAPRDAAAEALDGRR
;
A
#
# COMPACT_ATOMS: atom_id res chain seq x y z
N MET A 1 -12.05 -1.44 1.13
CA MET A 1 -11.00 -2.48 1.05
C MET A 1 -11.59 -3.58 0.19
N ARG A 2 -11.10 -3.76 -1.05
CA ARG A 2 -11.69 -4.69 -2.02
C ARG A 2 -11.06 -6.07 -1.86
N ASP A 3 -11.90 -7.10 -1.78
CA ASP A 3 -11.49 -8.49 -1.67
C ASP A 3 -11.23 -9.09 -3.07
N TYR A 4 -10.10 -9.80 -3.23
CA TYR A 4 -9.66 -10.44 -4.47
C TYR A 4 -9.74 -11.98 -4.39
N LEU A 5 -10.72 -12.52 -3.67
CA LEU A 5 -10.99 -13.96 -3.73
C LEU A 5 -11.88 -14.20 -4.95
N GLY A 6 -11.48 -15.11 -5.84
CA GLY A 6 -12.36 -15.66 -6.86
C GLY A 6 -13.27 -16.77 -6.29
N PRO A 7 -14.21 -17.31 -7.09
CA PRO A 7 -15.18 -18.30 -6.61
C PRO A 7 -14.51 -19.66 -6.33
N ARG A 8 -14.98 -20.37 -5.30
CA ARG A 8 -14.64 -21.79 -5.08
C ARG A 8 -15.39 -22.68 -6.09
N PRO A 9 -14.85 -23.86 -6.46
CA PRO A 9 -15.47 -24.79 -7.41
C PRO A 9 -16.80 -25.42 -6.95
N ASP A 10 -17.20 -25.22 -5.69
CA ASP A 10 -18.48 -25.65 -5.13
C ASP A 10 -19.54 -24.52 -5.05
N GLY A 11 -19.21 -23.32 -5.58
CA GLY A 11 -20.10 -22.16 -5.55
C GLY A 11 -20.20 -21.48 -4.19
N SER A 12 -19.46 -21.94 -3.17
CA SER A 12 -19.40 -21.28 -1.87
C SER A 12 -18.33 -20.18 -1.86
N TRP A 13 -18.68 -19.01 -1.35
CA TRP A 13 -17.74 -17.91 -1.14
C TRP A 13 -17.46 -17.80 0.36
N GLY A 14 -16.37 -18.39 0.83
CA GLY A 14 -16.02 -18.27 2.25
C GLY A 14 -14.68 -18.89 2.60
N ASP A 15 -13.80 -18.09 3.21
CA ASP A 15 -12.75 -18.57 4.10
C ASP A 15 -13.27 -18.37 5.51
N ASP A 16 -13.64 -19.45 6.20
CA ASP A 16 -14.23 -19.45 7.55
C ASP A 16 -13.17 -19.23 8.64
N ARG A 17 -12.12 -18.48 8.29
CA ARG A 17 -11.02 -18.18 9.19
C ARG A 17 -11.36 -16.94 10.00
N PRO A 18 -11.28 -17.00 11.34
CA PRO A 18 -11.50 -15.83 12.17
C PRO A 18 -10.44 -14.78 11.83
N THR A 19 -10.86 -13.73 11.12
CA THR A 19 -10.05 -12.54 10.88
C THR A 19 -9.92 -11.80 12.20
N ILE A 20 -8.76 -11.95 12.84
CA ILE A 20 -8.41 -11.11 14.00
C ILE A 20 -8.38 -9.65 13.50
N PRO A 21 -9.00 -8.69 14.22
CA PRO A 21 -8.97 -7.30 13.82
C PRO A 21 -7.54 -6.76 13.73
N PHE A 22 -7.32 -5.83 12.80
CA PHE A 22 -6.15 -4.97 12.88
C PHE A 22 -6.14 -4.21 14.20
N GLU A 23 -4.96 -3.83 14.67
CA GLU A 23 -4.81 -2.95 15.83
C GLU A 23 -5.71 -1.71 15.73
N THR A 24 -6.31 -1.32 16.86
CA THR A 24 -7.29 -0.23 16.94
C THR A 24 -6.70 1.15 16.60
N GLN A 25 -5.38 1.32 16.74
CA GLN A 25 -4.67 2.57 16.45
C GLN A 25 -3.52 2.34 15.46
N PRO A 26 -3.80 2.21 14.16
CA PRO A 26 -2.75 2.09 13.16
C PRO A 26 -2.01 3.43 12.99
N THR A 27 -0.71 3.36 12.72
CA THR A 27 0.11 4.53 12.39
C THR A 27 -0.10 4.90 10.92
N ILE A 28 -0.32 6.18 10.64
CA ILE A 28 -0.36 6.71 9.27
C ILE A 28 0.96 7.40 8.97
N ALA A 29 1.64 6.95 7.92
CA ALA A 29 2.86 7.53 7.41
C ALA A 29 2.62 8.20 6.05
N VAL A 30 3.31 9.31 5.82
CA VAL A 30 3.31 10.04 4.56
C VAL A 30 4.68 9.86 3.89
N LEU A 31 4.69 9.36 2.65
CA LEU A 31 5.87 9.37 1.81
C LEU A 31 5.77 10.57 0.87
N ALA A 32 6.72 11.50 0.99
CA ALA A 32 6.78 12.71 0.19
C ALA A 32 8.17 12.90 -0.44
N THR A 33 8.20 13.61 -1.55
CA THR A 33 9.42 14.01 -2.26
C THR A 33 9.50 15.52 -2.35
N ALA A 34 10.70 16.08 -2.55
CA ALA A 34 10.86 17.52 -2.67
C ALA A 34 10.20 18.11 -3.94
N GLN A 35 10.03 17.30 -5.00
CA GLN A 35 9.39 17.66 -6.27
C GLN A 35 8.56 16.48 -6.81
N ASP A 36 7.80 16.70 -7.88
CA ASP A 36 6.94 15.70 -8.53
C ASP A 36 7.42 15.35 -9.96
N ARG A 37 8.72 15.11 -10.12
CA ARG A 37 9.31 14.74 -11.42
C ARG A 37 9.40 13.22 -11.53
N ARG A 38 9.59 12.71 -12.76
CA ARG A 38 9.79 11.27 -13.02
C ARG A 38 10.88 10.62 -12.18
N THR A 39 11.98 11.33 -11.93
CA THR A 39 13.06 10.85 -11.05
C THR A 39 12.62 10.73 -9.59
N ASP A 40 11.73 11.60 -9.15
CA ASP A 40 11.21 11.60 -7.79
C ASP A 40 10.16 10.52 -7.61
N TRP A 41 9.38 10.20 -8.65
CA TRP A 41 8.52 9.01 -8.66
C TRP A 41 9.31 7.72 -8.51
N LEU A 42 10.44 7.59 -9.21
CA LEU A 42 11.31 6.41 -9.08
C LEU A 42 11.89 6.32 -7.66
N ARG A 43 12.38 7.43 -7.11
CA ARG A 43 12.90 7.49 -5.74
C ARG A 43 11.82 7.16 -4.72
N ALA A 44 10.61 7.65 -4.92
CA ALA A 44 9.46 7.32 -4.07
C ALA A 44 9.13 5.83 -4.14
N GLY A 45 9.17 5.23 -5.34
CA GLY A 45 8.99 3.78 -5.51
C GLY A 45 10.05 2.97 -4.76
N GLN A 46 11.33 3.36 -4.84
CA GLN A 46 12.43 2.71 -4.12
C GLN A 46 12.32 2.89 -2.60
N ALA A 47 11.98 4.09 -2.15
CA ALA A 47 11.76 4.36 -0.72
C ALA A 47 10.57 3.55 -0.19
N LEU A 48 9.49 3.46 -0.96
CA LEU A 48 8.35 2.62 -0.63
C LEU A 48 8.75 1.15 -0.50
N GLU A 49 9.48 0.60 -1.47
CA GLU A 49 9.95 -0.79 -1.41
C GLU A 49 10.68 -1.05 -0.09
N HIS A 50 11.64 -0.18 0.26
CA HIS A 50 12.39 -0.31 1.49
C HIS A 50 11.49 -0.25 2.73
N VAL A 51 10.54 0.69 2.80
CA VAL A 51 9.57 0.77 3.90
C VAL A 51 8.75 -0.52 4.02
N LEU A 52 8.27 -1.08 2.91
CA LEU A 52 7.46 -2.30 2.92
C LEU A 52 8.28 -3.53 3.35
N LEU A 53 9.52 -3.65 2.87
CA LEU A 53 10.42 -4.73 3.27
C LEU A 53 10.79 -4.65 4.76
N LEU A 54 11.09 -3.45 5.25
CA LEU A 54 11.40 -3.22 6.67
C LEU A 54 10.19 -3.47 7.57
N ALA A 55 9.00 -3.00 7.18
CA ALA A 55 7.76 -3.30 7.90
C ALA A 55 7.55 -4.83 7.99
N THR A 56 7.76 -5.53 6.88
CA THR A 56 7.64 -6.99 6.82
C THR A 56 8.64 -7.69 7.74
N SER A 57 9.90 -7.25 7.81
CA SER A 57 10.90 -7.84 8.72
C SER A 57 10.54 -7.65 10.20
N HIS A 58 9.75 -6.64 10.52
CA HIS A 58 9.21 -6.39 11.87
C HIS A 58 7.79 -6.96 12.07
N ALA A 59 7.30 -7.80 11.15
CA ALA A 59 5.92 -8.33 11.16
C ALA A 59 4.81 -7.26 11.17
N VAL A 60 5.14 -6.01 10.83
CA VAL A 60 4.19 -4.93 10.61
C VAL A 60 3.50 -5.14 9.27
N ARG A 61 2.20 -4.89 9.21
CA ARG A 61 1.39 -4.88 7.99
C ARG A 61 1.30 -3.48 7.45
N ALA A 62 1.40 -3.36 6.13
CA ALA A 62 1.23 -2.12 5.41
C ALA A 62 0.01 -2.19 4.49
N SER A 63 -0.78 -1.12 4.42
CA SER A 63 -1.83 -0.93 3.43
C SER A 63 -1.70 0.46 2.81
N LEU A 64 -1.78 0.53 1.48
CA LEU A 64 -1.65 1.77 0.73
C LEU A 64 -3.02 2.46 0.60
N LEU A 65 -3.09 3.72 1.00
CA LEU A 65 -4.32 4.51 0.97
C LEU A 65 -4.40 5.36 -0.31
N HIS A 66 -4.40 4.71 -1.48
CA HIS A 66 -4.34 5.45 -2.76
C HIS A 66 -5.59 6.33 -2.99
N GLN A 67 -6.75 5.89 -2.51
CA GLN A 67 -8.03 6.62 -2.62
C GLN A 67 -8.00 7.98 -1.93
N ALA A 68 -7.23 8.12 -0.84
CA ALA A 68 -7.10 9.37 -0.11
C ALA A 68 -6.31 10.44 -0.92
N LEU A 69 -5.50 10.03 -1.90
CA LEU A 69 -4.74 10.95 -2.73
C LEU A 69 -5.51 11.45 -3.96
N GLU A 70 -6.66 10.86 -4.27
CA GLU A 70 -7.54 11.27 -5.36
C GLU A 70 -8.31 12.56 -5.03
N TRP A 71 -8.27 12.99 -3.76
CA TRP A 71 -8.93 14.21 -3.27
C TRP A 71 -7.89 15.32 -3.17
N SER A 72 -7.95 16.28 -4.10
CA SER A 72 -7.03 17.42 -4.19
C SER A 72 -6.89 18.20 -2.88
N ASP A 73 -7.98 18.31 -2.13
CA ASP A 73 -8.05 19.08 -0.89
C ASP A 73 -7.27 18.39 0.24
N LEU A 74 -7.30 17.06 0.29
CA LEU A 74 -6.53 16.28 1.28
C LEU A 74 -5.03 16.37 0.99
N ARG A 75 -4.63 16.45 -0.29
CA ARG A 75 -3.23 16.65 -0.70
C ARG A 75 -2.69 18.00 -0.22
N TRP A 76 -3.50 19.06 -0.31
CA TRP A 76 -3.16 20.39 0.21
C TRP A 76 -3.09 20.41 1.74
N SER A 77 -4.10 19.88 2.44
CA SER A 77 -4.11 19.85 3.91
C SER A 77 -2.96 19.03 4.51
N LEU A 78 -2.55 17.93 3.87
CA LEU A 78 -1.42 17.14 4.33
C LEU A 78 -0.07 17.82 4.08
N SER A 79 0.03 18.60 3.01
CA SER A 79 1.24 19.39 2.71
C SER A 79 1.40 20.54 3.70
N ASP A 80 0.29 21.15 4.12
CA ASP A 80 0.26 22.27 5.08
C ASP A 80 0.49 21.82 6.53
N ALA A 81 0.10 20.58 6.87
CA ALA A 81 0.29 19.99 8.19
C ALA A 81 1.72 19.48 8.45
N HIS A 82 2.62 19.48 7.45
CA HIS A 82 4.00 19.01 7.60
C HIS A 82 4.99 20.18 7.62
N PRO A 83 5.98 20.18 8.55
CA PRO A 83 6.95 21.27 8.67
C PRO A 83 7.87 21.48 7.46
N ALA A 84 7.84 20.58 6.46
CA ALA A 84 8.62 20.69 5.24
C ALA A 84 7.67 20.63 4.03
N PRO A 85 7.68 21.64 3.14
CA PRO A 85 6.92 21.57 1.89
C PRO A 85 7.46 20.41 1.04
N GLY A 86 6.58 19.45 0.73
CA GLY A 86 6.92 18.28 -0.07
C GLY A 86 5.71 17.77 -0.85
N HIS A 87 5.96 17.18 -2.00
CA HIS A 87 4.93 16.55 -2.81
C HIS A 87 4.60 15.18 -2.23
N VAL A 88 3.38 15.02 -1.71
CA VAL A 88 2.88 13.75 -1.22
C VAL A 88 2.80 12.74 -2.36
N GLN A 89 3.60 11.69 -2.25
CA GLN A 89 3.64 10.58 -3.19
C GLN A 89 2.70 9.46 -2.76
N MET A 90 2.74 9.07 -1.47
CA MET A 90 1.87 8.02 -0.94
C MET A 90 1.46 8.20 0.53
N LEU A 91 0.31 7.62 0.89
CA LEU A 91 -0.15 7.42 2.25
C LEU A 91 -0.12 5.94 2.61
N ILE A 92 0.46 5.62 3.76
CA ILE A 92 0.71 4.25 4.19
C ILE A 92 0.12 4.07 5.58
N ARG A 93 -0.77 3.08 5.72
CA ARG A 93 -1.24 2.60 7.03
C ARG A 93 -0.34 1.47 7.50
N LEU A 94 0.28 1.62 8.66
CA LEU A 94 1.14 0.65 9.32
C LEU A 94 0.48 0.17 10.62
N GLY A 95 0.51 -1.14 10.87
CA GLY A 95 0.02 -1.70 12.12
C GLY A 95 0.12 -3.22 12.15
N TYR A 96 -0.32 -3.83 13.25
CA TYR A 96 -0.33 -5.28 13.38
C TYR A 96 -1.70 -5.86 13.02
N GLY A 97 -1.69 -7.07 12.45
CA GLY A 97 -2.89 -7.77 12.01
C GLY A 97 -2.57 -9.12 11.36
N PRO A 98 -3.61 -9.89 11.01
CA PRO A 98 -3.46 -11.22 10.42
C PRO A 98 -2.71 -11.17 9.09
N VAL A 99 -2.06 -12.28 8.74
CA VAL A 99 -1.49 -12.48 7.40
C VAL A 99 -2.67 -12.74 6.44
N GLY A 100 -2.87 -11.84 5.49
CA GLY A 100 -3.80 -12.07 4.39
C GLY A 100 -3.22 -13.05 3.35
N PRO A 101 -4.05 -13.58 2.44
CA PRO A 101 -3.57 -14.40 1.34
C PRO A 101 -2.57 -13.62 0.49
N ALA A 102 -1.57 -14.33 -0.06
CA ALA A 102 -0.63 -13.73 -0.99
C ALA A 102 -1.37 -13.21 -2.24
N ALA A 103 -1.07 -11.98 -2.65
CA ALA A 103 -1.61 -11.44 -3.88
C ALA A 103 -1.10 -12.25 -5.07
N PRO A 104 -1.96 -12.62 -6.04
CA PRO A 104 -1.52 -13.25 -7.28
C PRO A 104 -0.46 -12.39 -7.97
N ARG A 105 0.57 -13.04 -8.53
CA ARG A 105 1.62 -12.40 -9.31
C ARG A 105 1.77 -13.13 -10.63
N ASP A 106 1.90 -12.38 -11.72
CA ASP A 106 2.28 -12.94 -13.02
C ASP A 106 3.64 -13.64 -12.91
N ALA A 107 3.87 -14.65 -13.73
CA ALA A 107 5.17 -15.31 -13.77
C ALA A 107 6.25 -14.31 -14.19
N ALA A 108 7.43 -14.38 -13.57
CA ALA A 108 8.50 -13.41 -13.81
C ALA A 108 8.90 -13.33 -15.30
N ALA A 109 8.90 -14.45 -16.01
CA ALA A 109 9.17 -14.48 -17.45
C ALA A 109 8.10 -13.72 -18.26
N GLU A 110 6.83 -13.88 -17.91
CA GLU A 110 5.72 -13.20 -18.59
C GLU A 110 5.74 -11.69 -18.34
N ALA A 111 6.14 -11.26 -17.14
CA ALA A 111 6.28 -9.85 -16.80
C ALA A 111 7.43 -9.15 -17.56
N LEU A 112 8.46 -9.89 -17.96
CA LEU A 112 9.64 -9.36 -18.66
C LEU A 112 9.47 -9.31 -20.19
N ASP A 113 8.61 -10.17 -20.74
CA ASP A 113 8.42 -10.30 -22.20
C ASP A 113 7.58 -9.20 -22.85
N GLY A 114 7.02 -8.26 -22.08
CA GLY A 114 6.54 -6.95 -22.55
C GLY A 114 5.47 -6.95 -23.65
N ARG A 115 4.81 -8.08 -23.93
CA ARG A 115 3.74 -8.16 -24.94
C ARG A 115 2.36 -8.23 -24.28
N ARG A 116 1.76 -7.07 -24.07
CA ARG A 116 0.31 -6.88 -24.08
C ARG A 116 -0.04 -5.73 -24.99
#